data_AF-A0A4P2Q075-F1
#
_entry.id   AF-A0A4P2Q075-F1
#
_cell.length_a   1.000
_cell.length_b   1.000
_cell.length_c   1.000
_cell.angle_alpha   90.00
_cell.angle_beta   90.00
_cell.angle_gamma   90.00
#
_symmetry.space_group_name_H-M   'P 1'
#
loop_
_entity.id
_entity.type
_entity.pdbx_description
1 polymer ?
#
loop_
_entity_poly.entity_id
_entity_poly.type
_entity_poly.pdbx_seq_one_letter_code
_entity_poly.pdbx_strand_id
1 'polypeptide(L)'
;MRVGHGMITAALVGLFAACAGPVGGVGGGRDQTETPTHETVCEARCACAGCSAEDEALCSAEQEAAGERAEQAQCQDELAAYTECVRLEGRCVDGQHVTDACDDHAAALSRCLDAADPSCPTVNDGICDELQGTGRCPAGTDAADCRPRCPYTDDGVCDEPHGSGRCPAGTDTADCGSFCPSTDDGICDEPEGTRRCAEGTDERDCNRSSASECDLLRDCGDVSTGCTACAIEKGCSDELDACSSDDACIAFTQCAVTCYDDDDVCLGDCEARYPSGAALFATYTTCVTCDHCYISCGGALSC
;
A
#
# COMPACT_ATOMS: atom_id res chain seq x y z
N MET A 1 -16.28 2.05 -15.92
CA MET A 1 -17.39 1.14 -16.28
C MET A 1 -16.92 -0.30 -16.12
N ARG A 2 -17.16 -0.92 -14.97
CA ARG A 2 -16.98 -2.36 -14.76
C ARG A 2 -18.25 -2.89 -14.09
N VAL A 3 -18.83 -3.89 -14.73
CA VAL A 3 -20.04 -4.62 -14.35
C VAL A 3 -19.66 -5.54 -13.21
N GLY A 4 -20.40 -5.49 -12.09
CA GLY A 4 -20.13 -6.37 -10.95
C GLY A 4 -21.09 -6.18 -9.78
N HIS A 5 -22.40 -6.11 -10.01
CA HIS A 5 -23.41 -6.06 -8.95
C HIS A 5 -24.69 -6.77 -9.41
N GLY A 6 -24.70 -8.11 -9.40
CA GLY A 6 -25.90 -8.83 -9.84
C GLY A 6 -25.90 -10.35 -9.66
N MET A 7 -25.15 -10.93 -8.71
CA MET A 7 -25.20 -12.39 -8.48
C MET A 7 -25.58 -12.82 -7.06
N ILE A 8 -25.54 -11.95 -6.05
CA ILE A 8 -25.70 -12.42 -4.65
C ILE A 8 -27.18 -12.58 -4.27
N THR A 9 -28.08 -11.76 -4.82
CA THR A 9 -29.53 -11.91 -4.63
C THR A 9 -30.10 -13.17 -5.28
N ALA A 10 -29.36 -13.84 -6.17
CA ALA A 10 -29.85 -15.00 -6.90
C ALA A 10 -29.77 -16.32 -6.08
N ALA A 11 -28.95 -16.40 -5.03
CA ALA A 11 -28.73 -17.67 -4.34
C ALA A 11 -29.84 -18.03 -3.33
N LEU A 12 -30.48 -17.05 -2.67
CA LEU A 12 -31.68 -17.30 -1.88
C LEU A 12 -32.92 -17.38 -2.78
N VAL A 13 -33.00 -16.59 -3.85
CA VAL A 13 -34.10 -16.67 -4.84
C VAL A 13 -34.06 -17.98 -5.64
N GLY A 14 -32.89 -18.60 -5.85
CA GLY A 14 -32.75 -19.92 -6.48
C GLY A 14 -33.47 -21.02 -5.71
N LEU A 15 -33.38 -20.99 -4.37
CA LEU A 15 -34.12 -21.88 -3.48
C LEU A 15 -35.65 -21.73 -3.64
N PHE A 16 -36.13 -20.63 -4.21
CA PHE A 16 -37.56 -20.39 -4.47
C PHE A 16 -38.00 -20.56 -5.94
N ALA A 17 -37.09 -20.52 -6.92
CA ALA A 17 -37.48 -20.33 -8.33
C ALA A 17 -37.27 -21.52 -9.28
N ALA A 18 -36.51 -22.55 -8.92
CA ALA A 18 -36.02 -23.55 -9.89
C ALA A 18 -36.83 -24.85 -9.98
N CYS A 19 -38.17 -24.83 -10.09
CA CYS A 19 -38.94 -26.04 -10.45
C CYS A 19 -40.21 -25.67 -11.26
N ALA A 20 -40.05 -25.23 -12.51
CA ALA A 20 -41.19 -25.04 -13.43
C ALA A 20 -40.97 -25.85 -14.71
N GLY A 21 -41.00 -27.18 -14.60
CA GLY A 21 -41.15 -28.08 -15.74
C GLY A 21 -42.63 -28.19 -16.17
N PRO A 22 -42.93 -28.50 -17.45
CA PRO A 22 -44.31 -28.67 -17.90
C PRO A 22 -44.95 -29.91 -17.24
N VAL A 23 -45.90 -29.66 -16.32
CA VAL A 23 -46.58 -30.70 -15.54
C VAL A 23 -47.59 -31.45 -16.43
N GLY A 24 -47.30 -32.71 -16.75
CA GLY A 24 -48.24 -33.66 -17.33
C GLY A 24 -49.12 -34.29 -16.25
N GLY A 25 -50.29 -33.69 -15.99
CA GLY A 25 -51.18 -34.11 -14.90
C GLY A 25 -51.81 -35.50 -15.10
N VAL A 26 -51.60 -36.38 -14.12
CA VAL A 26 -52.42 -37.59 -13.89
C VAL A 26 -52.92 -37.54 -12.45
N GLY A 27 -54.16 -37.06 -12.28
CA GLY A 27 -54.83 -36.95 -10.98
C GLY A 27 -55.31 -38.29 -10.45
N GLY A 28 -54.70 -38.79 -9.37
CA GLY A 28 -55.18 -39.91 -8.58
C GLY A 28 -55.51 -39.44 -7.16
N GLY A 29 -56.80 -39.28 -6.86
CA GLY A 29 -57.27 -38.92 -5.51
C GLY A 29 -56.97 -40.02 -4.50
N ARG A 30 -56.06 -39.75 -3.57
CA ARG A 30 -55.86 -40.55 -2.35
C ARG A 30 -56.20 -39.69 -1.14
N ASP A 31 -56.91 -40.32 -0.23
CA ASP A 31 -57.34 -39.85 1.09
C ASP A 31 -56.10 -39.58 1.97
N GLN A 32 -55.86 -38.30 2.31
CA GLN A 32 -54.68 -37.83 3.06
C GLN A 32 -55.09 -37.50 4.49
N THR A 33 -54.95 -38.44 5.43
CA THR A 33 -55.05 -38.18 6.87
C THR A 33 -53.73 -38.31 7.63
N GLU A 34 -52.63 -38.63 6.95
CA GLU A 34 -51.28 -38.57 7.51
C GLU A 34 -50.49 -37.50 6.75
N THR A 35 -50.07 -36.45 7.44
CA THR A 35 -49.18 -35.44 6.88
C THR A 35 -47.84 -36.12 6.59
N PRO A 36 -47.40 -36.22 5.32
CA PRO A 36 -46.13 -36.85 5.00
C PRO A 36 -45.00 -36.04 5.64
N THR A 37 -44.20 -36.69 6.49
CA THR A 37 -42.96 -36.11 7.02
C THR A 37 -41.85 -36.39 6.02
N HIS A 38 -41.47 -35.40 5.23
CA HIS A 38 -40.37 -35.48 4.26
C HIS A 38 -39.03 -35.35 4.99
N GLU A 39 -38.01 -36.15 4.73
CA GLU A 39 -36.72 -36.08 5.43
C GLU A 39 -35.95 -34.78 5.12
N THR A 40 -36.14 -34.23 3.92
CA THR A 40 -35.46 -33.00 3.46
C THR A 40 -36.43 -31.98 2.83
N VAL A 41 -35.99 -30.73 2.72
CA VAL A 41 -36.72 -29.67 1.99
C VAL A 41 -36.91 -30.04 0.52
N CYS A 42 -35.89 -30.66 -0.09
CA CYS A 42 -35.95 -31.09 -1.48
C CYS A 42 -36.98 -32.21 -1.70
N GLU A 43 -37.05 -33.17 -0.79
CA GLU A 43 -38.07 -34.22 -0.86
C GLU A 43 -39.49 -33.63 -0.76
N ALA A 44 -39.71 -32.65 0.13
CA ALA A 44 -40.99 -31.95 0.25
C ALA A 44 -41.37 -31.19 -1.03
N ARG A 45 -40.43 -30.44 -1.61
CA ARG A 45 -40.65 -29.71 -2.87
C ARG A 45 -40.92 -30.65 -4.04
N CYS A 46 -40.14 -31.72 -4.15
CA CYS A 46 -40.24 -32.67 -5.25
C CYS A 46 -41.48 -33.55 -5.18
N ALA A 47 -42.00 -33.84 -3.99
CA ALA A 47 -43.30 -34.48 -3.81
C ALA A 47 -44.45 -33.63 -4.38
N CYS A 48 -44.37 -32.29 -4.30
CA CYS A 48 -45.38 -31.39 -4.88
C CYS A 48 -45.25 -31.23 -6.39
N ALA A 49 -44.03 -31.03 -6.90
CA ALA A 49 -43.79 -30.64 -8.28
C ALA A 49 -43.59 -31.83 -9.25
N GLY A 50 -43.33 -33.02 -8.72
CA GLY A 50 -42.96 -34.18 -9.54
C GLY A 50 -41.59 -33.99 -10.20
N CYS A 51 -40.57 -33.67 -9.40
CA CYS A 51 -39.19 -33.46 -9.87
C CYS A 51 -38.66 -34.65 -10.68
N SER A 52 -37.79 -34.34 -11.65
CA SER A 52 -36.87 -35.33 -12.19
C SER A 52 -35.73 -35.60 -11.20
N ALA A 53 -34.96 -36.67 -11.42
CA ALA A 53 -33.75 -36.93 -10.63
C ALA A 53 -32.70 -35.82 -10.78
N GLU A 54 -32.69 -35.09 -11.90
CA GLU A 54 -31.80 -33.95 -12.10
C GLU A 54 -32.21 -32.74 -11.25
N ASP A 55 -33.52 -32.47 -11.15
CA ASP A 55 -34.06 -31.39 -10.30
C ASP A 55 -33.83 -31.67 -8.81
N GLU A 56 -33.99 -32.93 -8.40
CA GLU A 56 -33.72 -33.36 -7.02
C GLU A 56 -32.24 -33.15 -6.65
N ALA A 57 -31.33 -33.55 -7.54
CA ALA A 57 -29.90 -33.35 -7.35
C ALA A 57 -29.50 -31.86 -7.28
N LEU A 58 -30.10 -31.02 -8.14
CA LEU A 58 -29.87 -29.58 -8.12
C LEU A 58 -30.36 -28.96 -6.80
N CYS A 59 -31.56 -29.33 -6.35
CA CYS A 59 -32.09 -28.86 -5.07
C CYS A 59 -31.17 -29.25 -3.91
N SER A 60 -30.70 -30.49 -3.85
CA SER A 60 -29.78 -30.93 -2.79
C SER A 60 -28.49 -30.11 -2.78
N ALA A 61 -27.91 -29.82 -3.94
CA ALA A 61 -26.72 -28.98 -4.06
C ALA A 61 -26.98 -27.54 -3.59
N GLU A 62 -28.15 -26.97 -3.88
CA GLU A 62 -28.53 -25.65 -3.37
C GLU A 62 -28.71 -25.64 -1.84
N GLN A 63 -29.28 -26.70 -1.28
CA GLN A 63 -29.44 -26.85 0.17
C GLN A 63 -28.07 -26.97 0.87
N GLU A 64 -27.13 -27.71 0.31
CA GLU A 64 -25.75 -27.81 0.81
C GLU A 64 -25.04 -26.45 0.78
N ALA A 65 -25.11 -25.73 -0.35
CA ALA A 65 -24.53 -24.40 -0.48
C ALA A 65 -25.14 -23.37 0.49
N ALA A 66 -26.44 -23.48 0.77
CA ALA A 66 -27.09 -22.66 1.80
C ALA A 66 -26.59 -23.01 3.21
N GLY A 67 -26.35 -24.30 3.48
CA GLY A 67 -25.72 -24.82 4.70
C GLY A 67 -24.33 -24.23 4.94
N GLU A 68 -23.45 -24.32 3.95
CA GLU A 68 -22.09 -23.78 4.02
C GLU A 68 -22.09 -22.27 4.27
N ARG A 69 -22.96 -21.52 3.56
CA ARG A 69 -23.09 -20.07 3.76
C ARG A 69 -23.56 -19.73 5.16
N ALA A 70 -24.57 -20.43 5.68
CA ALA A 70 -25.05 -20.23 7.04
C ALA A 70 -24.00 -20.60 8.08
N GLU A 71 -23.20 -21.65 7.85
CA GLU A 71 -22.10 -22.01 8.74
C GLU A 71 -21.04 -20.90 8.79
N GLN A 72 -20.62 -20.40 7.63
CA GLN A 72 -19.66 -19.30 7.53
C GLN A 72 -20.17 -18.02 8.22
N ALA A 73 -21.48 -17.78 8.14
CA ALA A 73 -22.17 -16.64 8.72
C ALA A 73 -22.55 -16.79 10.20
N GLN A 74 -22.35 -17.97 10.81
CA GLN A 74 -22.87 -18.31 12.14
C GLN A 74 -24.41 -18.20 12.26
N CYS A 75 -25.13 -18.54 11.19
CA CYS A 75 -26.59 -18.49 11.07
C CYS A 75 -27.25 -19.88 11.06
N GLN A 76 -26.61 -20.87 11.70
CA GLN A 76 -27.08 -22.25 11.67
C GLN A 76 -28.46 -22.42 12.33
N ASP A 77 -28.75 -21.64 13.38
CA ASP A 77 -30.01 -21.70 14.10
C ASP A 77 -31.19 -21.19 13.25
N GLU A 78 -30.99 -20.07 12.54
CA GLU A 78 -31.98 -19.52 11.61
C GLU A 78 -32.21 -20.45 10.42
N LEU A 79 -31.14 -21.07 9.88
CA LEU A 79 -31.26 -22.02 8.79
C LEU A 79 -32.04 -23.27 9.23
N ALA A 80 -31.75 -23.79 10.43
CA ALA A 80 -32.46 -24.94 11.00
C ALA A 80 -33.96 -24.64 11.19
N ALA A 81 -34.30 -23.46 11.73
CA ALA A 81 -35.69 -23.05 11.93
C ALA A 81 -36.44 -22.92 10.60
N TYR A 82 -35.82 -22.32 9.58
CA TYR A 82 -36.40 -22.23 8.24
C TYR A 82 -36.59 -23.61 7.60
N THR A 83 -35.56 -24.47 7.65
CA THR A 83 -35.61 -25.84 7.09
C THR A 83 -36.74 -26.65 7.71
N GLU A 84 -36.89 -26.62 9.03
CA GLU A 84 -37.94 -27.37 9.72
C GLU A 84 -39.34 -26.83 9.41
N CYS A 85 -39.52 -25.50 9.34
CA CYS A 85 -40.79 -24.92 8.92
C CYS A 85 -41.18 -25.39 7.52
N VAL A 86 -40.27 -25.32 6.55
CA VAL A 86 -40.56 -25.73 5.16
C VAL A 86 -40.95 -27.20 5.09
N ARG A 87 -40.32 -28.05 5.92
CA ARG A 87 -40.54 -29.49 5.97
C ARG A 87 -41.87 -29.89 6.62
N LEU A 88 -42.34 -29.12 7.61
CA LEU A 88 -43.57 -29.39 8.37
C LEU A 88 -44.80 -28.63 7.89
N GLU A 89 -44.61 -27.39 7.44
CA GLU A 89 -45.69 -26.43 7.15
C GLU A 89 -45.78 -26.06 5.65
N GLY A 90 -44.81 -26.48 4.85
CA GLY A 90 -44.88 -26.39 3.40
C GLY A 90 -46.10 -27.11 2.84
N ARG A 91 -46.74 -26.54 1.81
CA ARG A 91 -47.93 -27.14 1.18
C ARG A 91 -47.85 -27.10 -0.35
N CYS A 92 -48.49 -28.07 -0.98
CA CYS A 92 -48.62 -28.09 -2.44
C CYS A 92 -49.85 -27.30 -2.88
N VAL A 93 -49.66 -26.26 -3.69
CA VAL A 93 -50.73 -25.50 -4.36
C VAL A 93 -50.47 -25.54 -5.85
N ASP A 94 -51.40 -26.11 -6.63
CA ASP A 94 -51.30 -26.22 -8.09
C ASP A 94 -49.98 -26.83 -8.61
N GLY A 95 -49.46 -27.84 -7.89
CA GLY A 95 -48.18 -28.49 -8.22
C GLY A 95 -46.95 -27.68 -7.85
N GLN A 96 -47.10 -26.59 -7.09
CA GLN A 96 -46.00 -25.80 -6.54
C GLN A 96 -45.94 -25.93 -5.03
N HIS A 97 -44.73 -26.12 -4.49
CA HIS A 97 -44.50 -26.10 -3.06
C HIS A 97 -44.42 -24.65 -2.58
N VAL A 98 -45.44 -24.19 -1.85
CA VAL A 98 -45.49 -22.83 -1.28
C VAL A 98 -45.09 -22.86 0.19
N THR A 99 -44.37 -21.82 0.61
CA THR A 99 -43.76 -21.69 1.94
C THR A 99 -44.16 -20.39 2.63
N ASP A 100 -45.34 -19.85 2.30
CA ASP A 100 -45.85 -18.59 2.85
C ASP A 100 -46.00 -18.63 4.38
N ALA A 101 -46.28 -19.81 4.95
CA ALA A 101 -46.27 -20.03 6.40
C ALA A 101 -44.86 -19.82 7.03
N CYS A 102 -43.80 -19.91 6.23
CA CYS A 102 -42.41 -19.85 6.67
C CYS A 102 -41.73 -18.51 6.38
N ASP A 103 -42.47 -17.49 5.94
CA ASP A 103 -41.92 -16.18 5.58
C ASP A 103 -41.17 -15.52 6.75
N ASP A 104 -41.64 -15.68 8.00
CA ASP A 104 -40.98 -15.14 9.20
C ASP A 104 -39.60 -15.80 9.43
N HIS A 105 -39.50 -17.12 9.22
CA HIS A 105 -38.24 -17.85 9.33
C HIS A 105 -37.29 -17.50 8.18
N ALA A 106 -37.80 -17.35 6.96
CA ALA A 106 -37.02 -16.89 5.82
C ALA A 106 -36.45 -15.49 6.05
N ALA A 107 -37.26 -14.57 6.60
CA ALA A 107 -36.83 -13.22 6.93
C ALA A 107 -35.81 -13.19 8.09
N ALA A 108 -35.89 -14.12 9.04
CA ALA A 108 -34.88 -14.27 10.09
C ALA A 108 -33.53 -14.75 9.52
N LEU A 109 -33.54 -15.79 8.69
CA LEU A 109 -32.35 -16.30 8.02
C LEU A 109 -31.70 -15.23 7.13
N SER A 110 -32.49 -14.51 6.32
CA SER A 110 -31.97 -13.43 5.48
C SER A 110 -31.27 -12.37 6.32
N ARG A 111 -31.90 -11.87 7.40
CA ARG A 111 -31.29 -10.86 8.27
C ARG A 111 -29.99 -11.34 8.90
N CYS A 112 -29.89 -12.61 9.25
CA CYS A 112 -28.65 -13.18 9.78
C CYS A 112 -27.56 -13.22 8.71
N LEU A 113 -27.89 -13.74 7.51
CA LEU A 113 -26.95 -13.81 6.39
C LEU A 113 -26.48 -12.43 5.92
N ASP A 114 -27.39 -11.44 5.89
CA ASP A 114 -27.07 -10.05 5.53
C ASP A 114 -26.19 -9.36 6.58
N ALA A 115 -26.35 -9.71 7.86
CA ALA A 115 -25.45 -9.23 8.92
C ALA A 115 -24.05 -9.85 8.82
N ALA A 116 -23.94 -11.02 8.18
CA ALA A 116 -22.69 -11.74 7.97
C ALA A 116 -22.02 -11.45 6.62
N ASP A 117 -22.72 -10.83 5.67
CA ASP A 117 -22.14 -10.24 4.46
C ASP A 117 -21.71 -8.80 4.78
N PRO A 118 -20.41 -8.55 5.02
CA PRO A 118 -19.93 -7.24 5.41
C PRO A 118 -19.85 -6.29 4.21
N SER A 119 -20.71 -6.42 3.18
CA SER A 119 -20.72 -5.46 2.07
C SER A 119 -21.59 -4.26 2.43
N CYS A 120 -20.99 -3.07 2.45
CA CYS A 120 -21.71 -1.84 2.65
C CYS A 120 -22.38 -1.41 1.33
N PRO A 121 -23.70 -1.17 1.30
CA PRO A 121 -24.41 -0.79 0.08
C PRO A 121 -24.00 0.59 -0.47
N THR A 122 -23.37 1.43 0.34
CA THR A 122 -22.94 2.79 0.00
C THR A 122 -21.46 2.91 -0.37
N VAL A 123 -20.78 1.78 -0.62
CA VAL A 123 -19.38 1.76 -1.05
C VAL A 123 -19.13 2.63 -2.30
N ASN A 124 -18.26 3.63 -2.16
CA ASN A 124 -17.89 4.63 -3.16
C ASN A 124 -18.97 5.69 -3.46
N ASP A 125 -19.87 5.99 -2.54
CA ASP A 125 -20.79 7.12 -2.68
C ASP A 125 -20.17 8.47 -2.23
N GLY A 126 -18.97 8.41 -1.66
CA GLY A 126 -18.19 9.57 -1.22
C GLY A 126 -18.53 10.05 0.19
N ILE A 127 -19.38 9.33 0.93
CA ILE A 127 -19.72 9.60 2.32
C ILE A 127 -19.17 8.45 3.17
N CYS A 128 -18.35 8.76 4.17
CA CYS A 128 -17.94 7.76 5.13
C CYS A 128 -19.14 7.29 5.96
N ASP A 129 -19.56 6.06 5.75
CA ASP A 129 -20.71 5.44 6.41
C ASP A 129 -20.30 4.44 7.51
N GLU A 130 -19.00 4.26 7.78
CA GLU A 130 -18.52 3.52 8.95
C GLU A 130 -18.72 4.28 10.27
N LEU A 131 -18.30 3.68 11.39
CA LEU A 131 -18.44 4.23 12.75
C LEU A 131 -17.78 5.61 12.95
N GLN A 132 -16.78 5.96 12.14
CA GLN A 132 -16.13 7.28 12.17
C GLN A 132 -16.92 8.35 11.39
N GLY A 133 -17.92 7.94 10.61
CA GLY A 133 -18.80 8.80 9.83
C GLY A 133 -20.27 8.64 10.27
N THR A 134 -21.13 8.11 9.39
CA THR A 134 -22.57 8.00 9.69
C THR A 134 -22.97 6.76 10.52
N GLY A 135 -22.11 5.75 10.60
CA GLY A 135 -22.36 4.49 11.33
C GLY A 135 -23.40 3.57 10.70
N ARG A 136 -23.67 3.70 9.40
CA ARG A 136 -24.60 2.87 8.63
C ARG A 136 -23.99 1.55 8.16
N CYS A 137 -22.66 1.48 8.12
CA CYS A 137 -21.91 0.34 7.60
C CYS A 137 -20.95 -0.25 8.66
N PRO A 138 -20.74 -1.58 8.66
CA PRO A 138 -19.75 -2.20 9.53
C PRO A 138 -18.31 -1.68 9.26
N ALA A 139 -17.42 -1.79 10.24
CA ALA A 139 -16.04 -1.30 10.08
C ALA A 139 -15.29 -2.05 8.96
N GLY A 140 -14.54 -1.32 8.14
CA GLY A 140 -13.79 -1.84 6.98
C GLY A 140 -14.61 -2.08 5.72
N THR A 141 -15.93 -1.90 5.78
CA THR A 141 -16.86 -2.22 4.67
C THR A 141 -17.10 -1.04 3.75
N ASP A 142 -16.81 0.18 4.22
CA ASP A 142 -16.86 1.44 3.47
C ASP A 142 -15.52 2.19 3.56
N ALA A 143 -14.44 1.41 3.61
CA ALA A 143 -13.09 1.93 3.78
C ALA A 143 -12.63 2.85 2.62
N ALA A 144 -13.26 2.72 1.44
CA ALA A 144 -12.96 3.57 0.29
C ALA A 144 -13.38 5.03 0.53
N ASP A 145 -14.50 5.26 1.21
CA ASP A 145 -15.00 6.60 1.53
C ASP A 145 -14.56 7.08 2.91
N CYS A 146 -14.27 6.16 3.83
CA CYS A 146 -13.72 6.47 5.16
C CYS A 146 -12.21 6.66 5.22
N ARG A 147 -11.50 6.47 4.11
CA ARG A 147 -10.10 6.91 4.02
C ARG A 147 -10.05 8.44 4.18
N PRO A 148 -9.17 8.97 5.05
CA PRO A 148 -9.01 10.41 5.16
C PRO A 148 -8.65 10.97 3.79
N ARG A 149 -9.46 11.89 3.27
CA ARG A 149 -9.20 12.61 2.02
C ARG A 149 -8.67 13.98 2.36
N CYS A 150 -7.60 14.40 1.70
CA CYS A 150 -7.16 15.79 1.75
C CYS A 150 -8.10 16.61 0.85
N PRO A 151 -8.69 17.72 1.33
CA PRO A 151 -9.48 18.61 0.47
C PRO A 151 -8.62 19.42 -0.51
N TYR A 152 -7.29 19.39 -0.35
CA TYR A 152 -6.32 20.12 -1.15
C TYR A 152 -5.55 19.23 -2.13
N THR A 153 -5.99 17.99 -2.37
CA THR A 153 -5.38 17.14 -3.39
C THR A 153 -5.45 17.81 -4.77
N ASP A 154 -4.32 17.82 -5.49
CA ASP A 154 -4.10 18.42 -6.81
C ASP A 154 -4.14 19.97 -6.82
N ASP A 155 -3.84 20.64 -5.70
CA ASP A 155 -3.77 22.10 -5.63
C ASP A 155 -2.37 22.67 -5.96
N GLY A 156 -1.40 21.77 -6.17
CA GLY A 156 -0.01 22.09 -6.50
C GLY A 156 0.86 22.39 -5.28
N VAL A 157 0.36 22.20 -4.06
CA VAL A 157 1.09 22.39 -2.81
C VAL A 157 1.08 21.09 -2.01
N CYS A 158 2.26 20.62 -1.61
CA CYS A 158 2.36 19.49 -0.70
C CYS A 158 1.79 19.87 0.69
N ASP A 159 0.66 19.27 1.06
CA ASP A 159 -0.07 19.55 2.30
C ASP A 159 0.11 18.45 3.37
N GLU A 160 0.85 17.39 3.04
CA GLU A 160 1.17 16.24 3.90
C GLU A 160 2.40 16.49 4.78
N PRO A 161 2.82 15.55 5.66
CA PRO A 161 3.21 15.89 7.03
C PRO A 161 4.47 16.79 7.15
N HIS A 162 5.21 17.03 6.07
CA HIS A 162 6.30 18.01 6.02
C HIS A 162 6.23 18.97 4.81
N GLY A 163 5.03 19.45 4.47
CA GLY A 163 4.77 20.63 3.63
C GLY A 163 3.98 21.69 4.40
N SER A 164 2.75 22.03 3.97
CA SER A 164 1.91 22.99 4.69
C SER A 164 1.24 22.43 5.97
N GLY A 165 1.18 21.10 6.09
CA GLY A 165 0.59 20.39 7.24
C GLY A 165 -0.94 20.48 7.35
N ARG A 166 -1.62 20.78 6.23
CA ARG A 166 -3.08 20.87 6.16
C ARG A 166 -3.77 19.52 6.02
N CYS A 167 -3.01 18.49 5.65
CA CYS A 167 -3.54 17.16 5.37
C CYS A 167 -2.83 16.05 6.18
N PRO A 168 -3.58 15.01 6.61
CA PRO A 168 -2.98 13.84 7.23
C PRO A 168 -2.01 13.16 6.27
N ALA A 169 -0.95 12.51 6.76
CA ALA A 169 0.01 11.83 5.89
C ALA A 169 -0.61 10.73 5.01
N GLY A 170 -0.23 10.68 3.73
CA GLY A 170 -0.68 9.73 2.70
C GLY A 170 -2.02 10.04 1.99
N THR A 171 -2.64 11.18 2.24
CA THR A 171 -3.89 11.73 1.70
C THR A 171 -3.75 12.83 0.61
N ASP A 172 -2.57 13.44 0.44
CA ASP A 172 -2.17 14.40 -0.60
C ASP A 172 -0.85 14.00 -1.30
N THR A 173 -0.81 12.74 -1.71
CA THR A 173 0.35 12.17 -2.41
C THR A 173 0.52 12.71 -3.84
N ALA A 174 -0.51 13.31 -4.42
CA ALA A 174 -0.47 13.84 -5.77
C ALA A 174 0.45 15.05 -5.87
N ASP A 175 0.37 15.96 -4.90
CA ASP A 175 1.22 17.15 -4.83
C ASP A 175 2.54 16.88 -4.09
N CYS A 176 2.53 15.99 -3.08
CA CYS A 176 3.75 15.64 -2.34
C CYS A 176 4.68 14.65 -3.05
N GLY A 177 4.24 13.97 -4.11
CA GLY A 177 5.10 13.04 -4.86
C GLY A 177 6.29 13.71 -5.57
N SER A 178 6.23 15.03 -5.75
CA SER A 178 7.26 15.84 -6.41
C SER A 178 7.94 16.84 -5.46
N PHE A 179 7.63 16.79 -4.16
CA PHE A 179 8.11 17.76 -3.17
C PHE A 179 9.19 17.13 -2.28
N CYS A 180 10.40 17.69 -2.32
CA CYS A 180 11.44 17.41 -1.34
C CYS A 180 11.57 18.61 -0.40
N PRO A 181 11.36 18.45 0.93
CA PRO A 181 11.51 19.55 1.88
C PRO A 181 12.94 20.10 1.97
N SER A 182 13.93 19.30 1.57
CA SER A 182 15.35 19.60 1.64
C SER A 182 15.94 20.14 0.34
N THR A 183 15.13 20.47 -0.67
CA THR A 183 15.66 21.13 -1.87
C THR A 183 16.41 22.42 -1.50
N ASP A 184 17.66 22.53 -1.95
CA ASP A 184 18.61 23.64 -1.71
C ASP A 184 19.22 23.68 -0.29
N ASP A 185 19.26 22.56 0.44
CA ASP A 185 19.97 22.45 1.71
C ASP A 185 21.46 22.07 1.57
N GLY A 186 21.87 21.76 0.33
CA GLY A 186 23.25 21.42 -0.03
C GLY A 186 23.60 19.95 0.15
N ILE A 187 22.64 19.10 0.51
CA ILE A 187 22.80 17.65 0.65
C ILE A 187 21.92 16.97 -0.39
N CYS A 188 22.51 16.07 -1.19
CA CYS A 188 21.71 15.22 -2.08
C CYS A 188 20.88 14.23 -1.24
N ASP A 189 19.56 14.39 -1.29
CA ASP A 189 18.59 13.63 -0.51
C ASP A 189 17.80 12.62 -1.36
N GLU A 190 18.07 12.53 -2.66
CA GLU A 190 17.55 11.53 -3.60
C GLU A 190 18.08 10.10 -3.32
N PRO A 191 17.63 9.06 -4.05
CA PRO A 191 18.05 7.67 -3.83
C PRO A 191 19.57 7.43 -3.85
N GLU A 192 20.31 8.26 -4.59
CA GLU A 192 21.77 8.30 -4.73
C GLU A 192 22.45 8.91 -3.49
N GLY A 193 21.71 9.65 -2.67
CA GLY A 193 22.17 10.34 -1.47
C GLY A 193 21.54 9.79 -0.18
N THR A 194 20.89 10.63 0.62
CA THR A 194 20.32 10.21 1.92
C THR A 194 19.00 9.43 1.82
N ARG A 195 18.39 9.36 0.63
CA ARG A 195 17.11 8.70 0.33
C ARG A 195 15.92 9.24 1.10
N ARG A 196 15.93 10.53 1.40
CA ARG A 196 14.81 11.26 2.02
C ARG A 196 13.82 11.77 0.99
N CYS A 197 14.24 11.89 -0.27
CA CYS A 197 13.48 12.44 -1.37
C CYS A 197 13.38 11.46 -2.53
N ALA A 198 12.33 11.63 -3.34
CA ALA A 198 12.11 10.83 -4.53
C ALA A 198 13.06 11.27 -5.65
N GLU A 199 13.31 10.38 -6.60
CA GLU A 199 14.09 10.68 -7.81
C GLU A 199 13.54 11.93 -8.52
N GLY A 200 14.40 12.88 -8.86
CA GLY A 200 14.06 14.11 -9.58
C GLY A 200 13.43 15.22 -8.70
N THR A 201 13.41 15.08 -7.38
CA THR A 201 12.80 16.06 -6.45
C THR A 201 13.82 16.89 -5.66
N ASP A 202 15.09 16.48 -5.66
CA ASP A 202 16.22 17.21 -5.07
C ASP A 202 17.40 17.35 -6.06
N GLU A 203 17.03 17.52 -7.33
CA GLU A 203 18.00 17.67 -8.42
C GLU A 203 18.94 18.86 -8.24
N ARG A 204 18.56 19.92 -7.51
CA ARG A 204 19.45 21.08 -7.34
C ARG A 204 20.65 20.77 -6.48
N ASP A 205 20.50 19.99 -5.41
CA ASP A 205 21.61 19.55 -4.58
C ASP A 205 22.31 18.34 -5.20
N CYS A 206 21.57 17.41 -5.81
CA CYS A 206 22.14 16.25 -6.50
C CYS A 206 22.89 16.58 -7.80
N ASN A 207 22.52 17.65 -8.52
CA ASN A 207 23.27 18.13 -9.69
C ASN A 207 24.44 19.04 -9.28
N ARG A 208 24.43 19.57 -8.06
CA ARG A 208 25.62 20.19 -7.45
C ARG A 208 26.68 19.14 -7.10
N SER A 209 26.26 17.89 -6.91
CA SER A 209 27.11 16.70 -6.73
C SER A 209 27.87 16.25 -7.98
N SER A 210 28.10 17.11 -9.00
CA SER A 210 29.24 16.90 -9.90
C SER A 210 30.60 16.85 -9.15
N ALA A 211 30.61 17.22 -7.87
CA ALA A 211 31.71 16.97 -6.94
C ALA A 211 31.81 15.49 -6.45
N SER A 212 30.74 14.68 -6.56
CA SER A 212 30.67 13.30 -6.07
C SER A 212 31.06 12.21 -7.09
N GLU A 213 31.38 12.54 -8.34
CA GLU A 213 31.88 11.52 -9.29
C GLU A 213 33.23 10.94 -8.83
N CYS A 214 34.11 11.79 -8.30
CA CYS A 214 35.43 11.39 -7.84
C CYS A 214 35.37 10.55 -6.56
N ASP A 215 34.42 10.86 -5.69
CA ASP A 215 34.28 10.25 -4.39
C ASP A 215 33.83 8.77 -4.43
N LEU A 216 33.31 8.32 -5.57
CA LEU A 216 32.94 6.92 -5.82
C LEU A 216 34.13 6.01 -6.15
N LEU A 217 35.34 6.56 -6.29
CA LEU A 217 36.55 5.77 -6.60
C LEU A 217 37.05 4.93 -5.41
N ARG A 218 36.56 5.21 -4.18
CA ARG A 218 36.81 4.46 -2.92
C ARG A 218 38.27 4.38 -2.48
N ASP A 219 39.18 4.96 -3.24
CA ASP A 219 40.60 5.11 -2.96
C ASP A 219 40.95 6.58 -3.13
N CYS A 220 41.51 7.19 -2.08
CA CYS A 220 41.94 8.59 -2.09
C CYS A 220 43.01 8.82 -3.18
N GLY A 221 43.88 7.82 -3.40
CA GLY A 221 44.93 7.85 -4.42
C GLY A 221 45.95 8.99 -4.25
N ASP A 222 46.52 9.45 -5.35
CA ASP A 222 47.50 10.52 -5.42
C ASP A 222 47.20 11.46 -6.60
N VAL A 223 48.11 12.38 -6.92
CA VAL A 223 47.94 13.31 -8.06
C VAL A 223 47.80 12.61 -9.43
N SER A 224 48.04 11.29 -9.52
CA SER A 224 47.98 10.49 -10.74
C SER A 224 46.93 9.38 -10.72
N THR A 225 46.37 9.04 -9.55
CA THR A 225 45.42 7.94 -9.38
C THR A 225 44.35 8.24 -8.33
N GLY A 226 43.24 7.48 -8.33
CA GLY A 226 42.18 7.58 -7.32
C GLY A 226 41.43 8.91 -7.32
N CYS A 227 40.82 9.23 -6.19
CA CYS A 227 39.96 10.40 -6.07
C CYS A 227 40.72 11.72 -6.26
N THR A 228 41.95 11.81 -5.76
CA THR A 228 42.78 13.02 -5.88
C THR A 228 43.04 13.41 -7.33
N ALA A 229 43.38 12.45 -8.20
CA ALA A 229 43.57 12.72 -9.63
C ALA A 229 42.26 13.19 -10.31
N CYS A 230 41.13 12.60 -9.94
CA CYS A 230 39.83 13.01 -10.44
C CYS A 230 39.46 14.43 -9.98
N ALA A 231 39.69 14.76 -8.71
CA ALA A 231 39.44 16.08 -8.14
C ALA A 231 40.24 17.17 -8.87
N ILE A 232 41.52 16.90 -9.17
CA ILE A 232 42.39 17.81 -9.94
C ILE A 232 41.85 18.02 -11.36
N GLU A 233 41.43 16.95 -12.04
CA GLU A 233 40.87 17.05 -13.41
C GLU A 233 39.54 17.84 -13.43
N LYS A 234 38.74 17.72 -12.37
CA LYS A 234 37.34 18.17 -12.36
C LYS A 234 37.10 19.51 -11.67
N GLY A 235 37.95 19.95 -10.74
CA GLY A 235 37.68 21.16 -9.97
C GLY A 235 38.85 21.80 -9.24
N CYS A 236 39.85 21.03 -8.79
CA CYS A 236 40.91 21.52 -7.88
C CYS A 236 42.23 21.89 -8.56
N SER A 237 42.25 22.03 -9.89
CA SER A 237 43.47 22.37 -10.63
C SER A 237 43.95 23.79 -10.38
N ASP A 238 43.03 24.75 -10.17
CA ASP A 238 43.37 26.15 -9.90
C ASP A 238 44.06 26.28 -8.53
N GLU A 239 43.58 25.59 -7.50
CA GLU A 239 44.17 25.57 -6.17
C GLU A 239 45.53 24.85 -6.17
N LEU A 240 45.65 23.75 -6.92
CA LEU A 240 46.92 23.04 -7.11
C LEU A 240 47.94 23.92 -7.83
N ASP A 241 47.54 24.63 -8.88
CA ASP A 241 48.39 25.57 -9.62
C ASP A 241 48.80 26.75 -8.73
N ALA A 242 47.88 27.29 -7.92
CA ALA A 242 48.16 28.36 -6.97
C ALA A 242 49.19 27.93 -5.92
N CYS A 243 49.09 26.71 -5.37
CA CYS A 243 50.10 26.20 -4.43
C CYS A 243 51.42 25.85 -5.14
N SER A 244 51.38 25.16 -6.27
CA SER A 244 52.60 24.68 -6.96
C SER A 244 53.42 25.79 -7.63
N SER A 245 52.84 26.98 -7.81
CA SER A 245 53.53 28.16 -8.32
C SER A 245 53.99 29.15 -7.23
N ASP A 246 53.60 28.94 -5.96
CA ASP A 246 53.98 29.79 -4.83
C ASP A 246 55.14 29.19 -4.03
N ASP A 247 56.25 29.92 -3.93
CA ASP A 247 57.47 29.48 -3.23
C ASP A 247 57.22 29.14 -1.76
N ALA A 248 56.28 29.83 -1.09
CA ALA A 248 55.97 29.56 0.31
C ALA A 248 55.16 28.26 0.46
N CYS A 249 54.23 27.97 -0.45
CA CYS A 249 53.50 26.69 -0.45
C CYS A 249 54.43 25.51 -0.75
N ILE A 250 55.36 25.66 -1.70
CA ILE A 250 56.40 24.66 -1.97
C ILE A 250 57.29 24.44 -0.73
N ALA A 251 57.72 25.51 -0.06
CA ALA A 251 58.54 25.40 1.14
C ALA A 251 57.78 24.76 2.32
N PHE A 252 56.48 25.05 2.44
CA PHE A 252 55.60 24.43 3.43
C PHE A 252 55.44 22.93 3.17
N THR A 253 55.07 22.52 1.95
CA THR A 253 54.89 21.11 1.59
C THR A 253 56.17 20.28 1.77
N GLN A 254 57.34 20.84 1.43
CA GLN A 254 58.64 20.22 1.69
C GLN A 254 58.98 20.11 3.19
N CYS A 255 58.49 21.03 4.01
CA CYS A 255 58.62 20.94 5.46
C CYS A 255 57.69 19.86 6.02
N ALA A 256 56.41 19.90 5.66
CA ALA A 256 55.38 19.00 6.14
C ALA A 256 55.68 17.52 5.83
N VAL A 257 56.24 17.19 4.67
CA VAL A 257 56.61 15.80 4.31
C VAL A 257 57.73 15.22 5.18
N THR A 258 58.47 16.06 5.92
CA THR A 258 59.50 15.58 6.87
C THR A 258 58.94 15.28 8.26
N CYS A 259 57.70 15.68 8.53
CA CYS A 259 57.01 15.35 9.76
C CYS A 259 56.54 13.89 9.73
N TYR A 260 56.59 13.20 10.86
CA TYR A 260 55.99 11.88 11.00
C TYR A 260 54.46 12.02 11.06
N ASP A 261 53.76 10.95 10.68
CA ASP A 261 52.30 10.85 10.89
C ASP A 261 52.00 11.15 12.37
N ASP A 262 51.02 12.04 12.62
CA ASP A 262 50.58 12.53 13.94
C ASP A 262 51.58 13.44 14.72
N ASP A 263 52.61 14.01 14.08
CA ASP A 263 53.49 15.02 14.71
C ASP A 263 52.97 16.46 14.53
N ASP A 264 51.93 16.81 15.30
CA ASP A 264 51.32 18.15 15.30
C ASP A 264 52.33 19.27 15.66
N VAL A 265 53.37 18.96 16.42
CA VAL A 265 54.40 19.93 16.81
C VAL A 265 55.27 20.27 15.59
N CYS A 266 55.69 19.26 14.84
CA CYS A 266 56.43 19.46 13.60
C CYS A 266 55.60 20.25 12.57
N LEU A 267 54.32 19.89 12.39
CA LEU A 267 53.43 20.59 11.47
C LEU A 267 53.19 22.05 11.89
N GLY A 268 52.97 22.30 13.19
CA GLY A 268 52.84 23.65 13.73
C GLY A 268 54.11 24.50 13.53
N ASP A 269 55.30 23.90 13.66
CA ASP A 269 56.57 24.57 13.38
C ASP A 269 56.72 24.91 11.88
N CYS A 270 56.28 24.02 10.98
CA CYS A 270 56.25 24.28 9.54
C CYS A 270 55.26 25.40 9.18
N GLU A 271 54.07 25.41 9.76
CA GLU A 271 53.05 26.46 9.56
C GLU A 271 53.55 27.81 10.06
N ALA A 272 54.15 27.85 11.26
CA ALA A 272 54.75 29.07 11.82
C ALA A 272 55.88 29.63 10.94
N ARG A 273 56.62 28.74 10.26
CA ARG A 273 57.71 29.11 9.37
C ARG A 273 57.24 29.56 7.98
N TYR A 274 56.12 29.03 7.48
CA TYR A 274 55.59 29.29 6.13
C TYR A 274 54.07 29.55 6.16
N PRO A 275 53.60 30.63 6.81
CA PRO A 275 52.17 30.83 7.08
C PRO A 275 51.33 31.05 5.82
N SER A 276 51.84 31.77 4.82
CA SER A 276 51.13 31.94 3.54
C SER A 276 51.09 30.65 2.72
N GLY A 277 52.15 29.84 2.80
CA GLY A 277 52.21 28.53 2.16
C GLY A 277 51.24 27.54 2.77
N ALA A 278 51.15 27.52 4.10
CA ALA A 278 50.18 26.69 4.82
C ALA A 278 48.74 27.03 4.44
N ALA A 279 48.40 28.32 4.32
CA ALA A 279 47.06 28.76 3.91
C ALA A 279 46.69 28.33 2.47
N LEU A 280 47.63 28.44 1.53
CA LEU A 280 47.42 27.97 0.16
C LEU A 280 47.29 26.44 0.11
N PHE A 281 48.14 25.73 0.85
CA PHE A 281 48.07 24.28 0.94
C PHE A 281 46.74 23.83 1.54
N ALA A 282 46.28 24.47 2.62
CA ALA A 282 44.98 24.21 3.24
C ALA A 282 43.83 24.36 2.25
N THR A 283 43.84 25.43 1.44
CA THR A 283 42.83 25.67 0.40
C THR A 283 42.81 24.53 -0.63
N TYR A 284 43.98 24.12 -1.12
CA TYR A 284 44.10 22.98 -2.02
C TYR A 284 43.59 21.67 -1.39
N THR A 285 44.02 21.37 -0.16
CA THR A 285 43.55 20.17 0.53
C THR A 285 42.05 20.20 0.78
N THR A 286 41.45 21.32 1.16
CA THR A 286 39.99 21.44 1.34
C THR A 286 39.24 21.14 0.04
N CYS A 287 39.69 21.68 -1.10
CA CYS A 287 39.08 21.35 -2.39
C CYS A 287 39.12 19.84 -2.66
N VAL A 288 40.29 19.21 -2.49
CA VAL A 288 40.44 17.78 -2.77
C VAL A 288 39.65 16.94 -1.77
N THR A 289 39.89 17.09 -0.47
CA THR A 289 39.37 16.18 0.55
C THR A 289 37.95 16.48 0.99
N CYS A 290 37.51 17.74 0.96
CA CYS A 290 36.20 18.12 1.48
C CYS A 290 35.18 18.28 0.35
N ASP A 291 35.58 18.89 -0.77
CA ASP A 291 34.64 19.17 -1.85
C ASP A 291 34.50 17.96 -2.78
N HIS A 292 35.60 17.27 -3.12
CA HIS A 292 35.60 16.23 -4.16
C HIS A 292 35.83 14.79 -3.69
N CYS A 293 36.48 14.58 -2.54
CA CYS A 293 36.92 13.25 -2.07
C CYS A 293 36.56 12.92 -0.62
N TYR A 294 35.45 13.48 -0.15
CA TYR A 294 35.03 13.38 1.25
C TYR A 294 34.96 11.93 1.76
N ILE A 295 34.26 11.03 1.08
CA ILE A 295 34.15 9.62 1.48
C ILE A 295 35.46 8.86 1.24
N SER A 296 36.13 9.10 0.12
CA SER A 296 37.33 8.36 -0.31
C SER A 296 38.57 8.68 0.53
N CYS A 297 38.67 9.88 1.09
CA CYS A 297 39.82 10.37 1.87
C CYS A 297 39.55 10.49 3.38
N GLY A 298 38.54 9.81 3.91
CA GLY A 298 38.36 9.63 5.37
C GLY A 298 37.30 10.50 6.06
N GLY A 299 36.50 11.28 5.32
CA GLY A 299 35.33 12.01 5.81
C GLY A 299 35.65 13.22 6.70
N ALA A 300 34.70 13.61 7.58
CA ALA A 300 34.77 14.77 8.48
C ALA A 300 35.85 14.72 9.59
N LEU A 301 36.86 13.86 9.47
CA LEU A 301 38.06 13.93 10.31
C LEU A 301 39.19 14.69 9.61
N SER A 302 39.11 14.87 8.29
CA SER A 302 40.04 15.62 7.44
C SER A 302 39.48 16.98 6.99
N CYS A 303 38.26 17.33 7.44
CA CYS A 303 37.52 18.57 7.29
C CYS A 303 36.89 18.91 8.65
#